data_AF-A0A3M1R9X7-F1
#
_entry.id   AF-A0A3M1R9X7-F1
#
_cell.length_a   1.000
_cell.length_b   1.000
_cell.length_c   1.000
_cell.angle_alpha   90.00
_cell.angle_beta   90.00
_cell.angle_gamma   90.00
#
_symmetry.space_group_name_H-M   'P 1'
#
loop_
_entity.id
_entity.type
_entity.pdbx_description
1 polymer ?
#
loop_
_entity_poly.entity_id
_entity_poly.type
_entity_poly.pdbx_seq_one_letter_code
_entity_poly.pdbx_strand_id
1 'polypeptide(L)'
;MDTALAQHYLDNALATFRGYKRLAERALQQIPDEALFFTLDDESNNIAIIMKHMSGNMLSRWTDFLTSDGEKPDRNRDMEFVLEPTDSKETLFTRWERAW
;
A
#
# COMPACT_ATOMS: atom_id res chain seq x y z
N MET A 1 3.16 5.32 -31.84
CA MET A 1 2.66 6.14 -30.72
C MET A 1 3.62 7.30 -30.57
N ASP A 2 3.12 8.53 -30.45
CA ASP A 2 3.97 9.69 -30.23
C ASP A 2 4.71 9.51 -28.89
N THR A 3 6.04 9.45 -28.94
CA THR A 3 6.88 9.24 -27.76
C THR A 3 6.73 10.38 -26.75
N ALA A 4 6.43 11.61 -27.19
CA ALA A 4 6.16 12.72 -26.29
C ALA A 4 4.87 12.50 -25.50
N LEU A 5 3.80 12.06 -26.16
CA LEU A 5 2.52 11.75 -25.49
C LEU A 5 2.67 10.60 -24.49
N ALA A 6 3.40 9.55 -24.86
CA ALA A 6 3.66 8.42 -23.97
C ALA A 6 4.44 8.86 -22.71
N GLN A 7 5.46 9.70 -22.88
CA GLN A 7 6.22 10.24 -21.75
C GLN A 7 5.36 11.12 -20.84
N HIS A 8 4.54 12.03 -21.41
CA HIS A 8 3.64 12.87 -20.62
C HIS A 8 2.61 12.05 -19.83
N TYR A 9 2.08 10.98 -20.43
CA TYR A 9 1.17 10.09 -19.72
C TYR A 9 1.87 9.39 -18.54
N LEU A 10 3.08 8.88 -18.76
CA LEU A 10 3.87 8.23 -17.71
C LEU A 10 4.18 9.20 -16.56
N ASP A 11 4.62 10.43 -16.87
CA ASP A 11 4.92 11.45 -15.86
C ASP A 11 3.68 11.80 -15.03
N ASN A 12 2.53 11.97 -15.70
CA ASN A 12 1.26 12.24 -15.03
C ASN A 12 0.83 11.06 -14.15
N ALA A 13 0.91 9.82 -14.64
CA ALA A 13 0.57 8.62 -13.88
C ALA A 13 1.42 8.50 -12.60
N LEU A 14 2.73 8.73 -12.70
CA LEU A 14 3.64 8.74 -11.55
C LEU A 14 3.32 9.87 -10.57
N ALA A 15 3.01 11.07 -11.06
CA ALA A 15 2.63 12.21 -10.22
C ALA A 15 1.32 11.94 -9.46
N THR A 16 0.31 11.38 -10.14
CA THR A 16 -0.95 10.97 -9.53
C THR A 16 -0.74 9.87 -8.48
N PHE A 17 0.05 8.84 -8.80
CA PHE A 17 0.35 7.74 -7.88
C PHE A 17 1.01 8.25 -6.59
N ARG A 18 2.06 9.09 -6.70
CA ARG A 18 2.68 9.75 -5.54
C ARG A 18 1.72 10.69 -4.81
N GLY A 19 0.75 11.25 -5.52
CA GLY A 19 -0.34 12.04 -4.94
C GLY A 19 -1.21 11.23 -3.99
N TYR A 20 -1.57 9.99 -4.35
CA TYR A 20 -2.33 9.10 -3.48
C TYR A 20 -1.57 8.72 -2.21
N LYS A 21 -0.27 8.42 -2.31
CA LYS A 21 0.58 8.18 -1.12
C LYS A 21 0.53 9.37 -0.15
N ARG A 22 0.77 10.59 -0.67
CA ARG A 22 0.73 11.82 0.14
C ARG A 22 -0.64 12.06 0.77
N LEU A 23 -1.72 11.75 0.05
CA LEU A 23 -3.08 11.88 0.58
C LEU A 23 -3.30 10.92 1.76
N ALA A 24 -2.92 9.65 1.59
CA ALA A 24 -3.01 8.65 2.64
C ALA A 24 -2.19 9.05 3.88
N GLU A 25 -0.94 9.45 3.70
CA GLU A 25 -0.07 9.86 4.81
C GLU A 25 -0.58 11.10 5.56
N ARG A 26 -1.11 12.09 4.83
CA ARG A 26 -1.74 13.25 5.46
C ARG A 26 -3.01 12.87 6.23
N ALA A 27 -3.75 11.86 5.79
CA ALA A 27 -4.88 11.33 6.56
C ALA A 27 -4.40 10.62 7.83
N LEU A 28 -3.35 9.81 7.75
CA LEU A 28 -2.75 9.12 8.90
C LEU A 28 -2.16 10.08 9.93
N GLN A 29 -1.65 11.25 9.51
CA GLN A 29 -1.16 12.29 10.42
C GLN A 29 -2.27 12.97 11.26
N GLN A 30 -3.53 12.82 10.88
CA GLN A 30 -4.67 13.48 11.56
C GLN A 30 -5.30 12.61 12.64
N ILE A 31 -4.82 11.38 12.84
CA ILE A 31 -5.39 10.43 13.81
C ILE A 31 -4.34 10.08 14.89
N PRO A 32 -4.77 9.71 16.11
CA PRO A 32 -3.87 9.17 17.10
C PRO A 32 -3.46 7.73 16.74
N ASP A 33 -2.36 7.25 17.29
CA ASP A 33 -1.74 5.96 16.89
C ASP A 33 -2.66 4.76 17.18
N GLU A 34 -3.47 4.83 18.25
CA GLU A 34 -4.42 3.79 18.61
C GLU A 34 -5.54 3.64 17.57
N ALA A 35 -5.86 4.70 16.85
CA ALA A 35 -6.89 4.67 15.81
C ALA A 35 -6.47 3.86 14.58
N LEU A 36 -5.17 3.57 14.39
CA LEU A 36 -4.70 2.68 13.32
C LEU A 36 -5.30 1.28 13.44
N PHE A 37 -5.45 0.80 14.67
CA PHE A 37 -5.88 -0.56 14.99
C PHE A 37 -7.35 -0.63 15.41
N PHE A 38 -8.05 0.51 15.42
CA PHE A 38 -9.46 0.56 15.78
C PHE A 38 -10.34 -0.02 14.67
N THR A 39 -11.20 -0.97 15.05
CA THR A 39 -12.16 -1.64 14.17
C THR A 39 -13.57 -1.22 14.54
N LEU A 40 -14.38 -0.82 13.56
CA LEU A 40 -15.75 -0.35 13.77
C LEU A 40 -16.71 -1.48 14.14
N ASP A 41 -16.54 -2.64 13.49
CA ASP A 41 -17.30 -3.87 13.70
C ASP A 41 -16.50 -5.08 13.17
N ASP A 42 -16.93 -6.30 13.52
CA ASP A 42 -16.21 -7.54 13.20
C ASP A 42 -16.08 -7.84 11.69
N GLU A 43 -16.85 -7.16 10.83
CA GLU A 43 -16.79 -7.32 9.37
C GLU A 43 -15.93 -6.24 8.70
N SER A 44 -15.45 -5.26 9.47
CA SER A 44 -14.68 -4.13 8.97
C SER A 44 -13.17 -4.33 9.08
N ASN A 45 -12.45 -3.95 8.03
CA ASN A 45 -11.00 -3.80 8.11
C ASN A 45 -10.66 -2.45 8.77
N ASN A 46 -9.75 -2.49 9.75
CA ASN A 46 -9.14 -1.26 10.27
C ASN A 46 -8.05 -0.71 9.34
N ILE A 47 -7.54 0.47 9.67
CA ILE A 47 -6.54 1.18 8.85
C ILE A 47 -5.25 0.36 8.74
N ALA A 48 -4.81 -0.28 9.81
CA ALA A 48 -3.61 -1.13 9.83
C ALA A 48 -3.70 -2.28 8.81
N ILE A 49 -4.84 -3.00 8.77
CA ILE A 49 -5.08 -4.06 7.78
C ILE A 49 -5.08 -3.49 6.36
N ILE A 50 -5.73 -2.36 6.11
CA ILE A 50 -5.74 -1.72 4.79
C ILE A 50 -4.32 -1.35 4.35
N MET A 51 -3.51 -0.76 5.24
CA MET A 51 -2.11 -0.44 4.95
C MET A 51 -1.28 -1.70 4.65
N LYS A 52 -1.44 -2.77 5.44
CA LYS A 52 -0.74 -4.05 5.24
C LYS A 52 -1.08 -4.67 3.88
N HIS A 53 -2.36 -4.69 3.53
CA HIS A 53 -2.85 -5.18 2.24
C HIS A 53 -2.36 -4.33 1.06
N MET A 54 -2.50 -3.01 1.14
CA MET A 54 -2.05 -2.12 0.07
C MET A 54 -0.55 -2.27 -0.19
N SER A 55 0.26 -2.34 0.87
CA SER A 55 1.71 -2.55 0.73
C SER A 55 2.04 -3.91 0.09
N GLY A 56 1.32 -4.98 0.49
CA GLY A 56 1.46 -6.30 -0.13
C GLY A 56 1.07 -6.32 -1.61
N ASN A 57 -0.06 -5.70 -1.96
CA ASN A 57 -0.51 -5.56 -3.34
C ASN A 57 0.50 -4.81 -4.21
N MET A 58 1.04 -3.71 -3.68
CA MET A 58 2.00 -2.87 -4.39
C MET A 58 3.29 -3.62 -4.71
N LEU A 59 3.88 -4.27 -3.72
CA LEU A 59 5.08 -5.09 -3.91
C LEU A 59 4.84 -6.24 -4.89
N SER A 60 3.69 -6.90 -4.78
CA SER A 60 3.29 -8.03 -5.61
C SER A 60 3.12 -7.65 -7.08
N ARG A 61 2.28 -6.63 -7.36
CA ARG A 61 1.78 -6.35 -8.71
C ARG A 61 2.63 -5.34 -9.48
N TRP A 62 3.45 -4.56 -8.78
CA TRP A 62 4.20 -3.46 -9.41
C TRP A 62 5.71 -3.66 -9.41
N THR A 63 6.19 -4.78 -8.86
CA THR A 63 7.59 -5.21 -9.00
C THR A 63 7.71 -6.20 -10.15
N ASP A 64 8.66 -5.98 -11.06
CA ASP A 64 8.84 -6.79 -12.27
C ASP A 64 7.55 -6.89 -13.11
N PHE A 65 6.73 -5.83 -13.13
CA PHE A 65 5.36 -5.88 -13.68
C PHE A 65 5.31 -6.19 -15.19
N LEU A 66 6.40 -5.91 -15.92
CA LEU A 66 6.52 -6.20 -17.35
C LEU A 66 7.01 -7.63 -17.62
N THR A 67 7.55 -8.31 -16.62
CA THR A 67 8.27 -9.58 -16.77
C THR A 67 7.74 -10.69 -15.87
N SER A 68 6.80 -10.38 -14.97
CA SER A 68 6.12 -11.34 -14.09
C SER A 68 4.62 -11.02 -13.99
N ASP A 69 3.82 -12.03 -13.68
CA ASP A 69 2.36 -11.92 -13.46
C ASP A 69 1.97 -11.31 -12.10
N GLY A 70 2.98 -11.05 -11.26
CA GLY A 70 2.84 -10.45 -9.95
C GLY A 70 2.49 -11.44 -8.84
N GLU A 71 2.36 -12.75 -9.10
CA GLU A 71 2.23 -13.76 -8.06
C GLU A 71 3.62 -14.08 -7.48
N LYS A 72 3.96 -13.40 -6.38
CA LYS A 72 5.28 -13.54 -5.75
C LYS A 72 5.28 -14.75 -4.81
N PRO A 73 6.26 -15.68 -4.89
CA PRO A 73 6.29 -16.88 -4.07
C PRO A 73 6.31 -16.63 -2.56
N ASP A 74 6.79 -15.46 -2.14
CA ASP A 74 6.85 -15.01 -0.76
C ASP A 74 5.60 -14.23 -0.31
N ARG A 75 4.59 -14.07 -1.19
CA ARG A 75 3.35 -13.39 -0.84
C ARG A 75 2.36 -14.34 -0.19
N ASN A 76 2.03 -14.04 1.07
CA ASN A 76 0.88 -14.63 1.75
C ASN A 76 -0.26 -13.61 1.82
N ARG A 77 -1.15 -13.63 0.82
CA ARG A 77 -2.25 -12.67 0.69
C ARG A 77 -3.20 -12.70 1.88
N ASP A 78 -3.55 -13.89 2.37
CA ASP A 78 -4.57 -13.99 3.41
C ASP A 78 -4.06 -13.43 4.75
N MET A 79 -2.76 -13.56 5.01
CA MET A 79 -2.10 -12.93 6.17
C MET A 79 -2.03 -11.39 6.07
N GLU A 80 -2.29 -10.79 4.92
CA GLU A 80 -2.42 -9.33 4.82
C GLU A 80 -3.68 -8.80 5.55
N PHE A 81 -4.66 -9.68 5.82
CA PHE A 81 -5.91 -9.37 6.52
C PHE A 81 -5.92 -9.86 7.98
N VAL A 82 -4.78 -10.32 8.48
CA VAL A 82 -4.62 -10.79 9.86
C VAL A 82 -3.62 -9.89 10.57
N LEU A 83 -4.00 -9.35 11.73
CA LEU A 83 -3.07 -8.66 12.62
C LEU A 83 -2.23 -9.69 13.38
N GLU A 84 -0.92 -9.51 13.33
CA GLU A 84 0.05 -10.33 14.04
C GLU A 84 0.61 -9.56 15.24
N PRO A 85 1.12 -10.24 16.29
CA PRO A 85 1.73 -9.55 17.43
C PRO A 85 2.93 -8.65 17.07
N THR A 86 3.53 -8.85 15.89
CA THR A 86 4.62 -8.05 15.34
C THR A 86 4.13 -6.82 14.55
N ASP A 87 2.83 -6.69 14.30
CA ASP A 87 2.26 -5.52 13.65
C ASP A 87 2.22 -4.36 14.64
N SER A 88 2.98 -3.32 14.32
CA SER A 88 3.07 -2.06 15.05
C SER A 88 3.01 -0.93 14.04
N LYS A 89 2.78 0.30 14.50
CA LYS A 89 2.86 1.48 13.61
C LYS A 89 4.20 1.51 12.86
N GLU A 90 5.30 1.26 13.54
CA GLU A 90 6.64 1.29 12.93
C GLU A 90 6.81 0.22 11.84
N THR A 91 6.36 -1.02 12.09
CA THR A 91 6.48 -2.10 11.10
C THR A 91 5.55 -1.88 9.91
N LEU A 92 4.34 -1.35 10.14
CA LEU A 92 3.40 -0.97 9.09
C LEU A 92 3.95 0.16 8.21
N PHE A 93 4.51 1.21 8.80
CA PHE A 93 5.12 2.32 8.04
C PHE A 93 6.38 1.87 7.30
N THR A 94 7.21 1.01 7.90
CA THR A 94 8.38 0.43 7.21
C THR A 94 7.95 -0.37 5.99
N ARG A 95 6.90 -1.19 6.12
CA ARG A 95 6.33 -1.95 5.00
C ARG A 95 5.72 -1.04 3.94
N TRP A 96 5.01 0.01 4.36
CA TRP A 96 4.42 1.02 3.49
C TRP A 96 5.51 1.71 2.66
N GLU A 97 6.54 2.28 3.28
CA GLU A 97 7.63 2.96 2.57
C GLU A 97 8.38 2.04 1.60
N ARG A 98 8.54 0.76 1.92
CA ARG A 98 9.15 -0.21 1.00
C ARG A 98 8.31 -0.44 -0.26
N ALA A 99 6.99 -0.26 -0.18
CA ALA A 99 6.06 -0.59 -1.26
C ALA A 99 5.81 0.53 -2.27
N TRP A 100 6.14 1.78 -1.92
CA TRP A 100 5.92 2.99 -2.73
C TRP A 100 7.22 3.54 -3.34
#